data_AF-A0A433TRU8-F1
#
_entry.id   AF-A0A433TRU8-F1
#
_cell.length_a   1.000
_cell.length_b   1.000
_cell.length_c   1.000
_cell.angle_alpha   90.00
_cell.angle_beta   90.00
_cell.angle_gamma   90.00
#
_symmetry.space_group_name_H-M   'P 1'
#
loop_
_entity.id
_entity.type
_entity.pdbx_description
1 polymer ?
#
loop_
_entity_poly.entity_id
_entity_poly.type
_entity_poly.pdbx_seq_one_letter_code
_entity_poly.pdbx_strand_id
1 'polypeptide(L)'
;EWGTRRVNYLGLSADFSLFVWEDQHRKSCLSLDNSYNVTTTRDEYKSGFVERLVQFCQTEENRTTNLDCFDLPELCTYSMPELPACAELNMAALPLSAKLWAEARDADADSDGTITGTEMEELLASRFNDTSCLTMSMWADSWSKMYNLSPEVGQFYYGELVRNWNCLEVKDMNIPYAGVPVIERASILLETIITMCEKDSTLYQTLPECAQLSSTCRTSFRSLPACKTFLDTCGMNQYVTCIQKLTYGACVSAADQWEIKAEAARARNQIKVNCRAETVLASFDLSNYSSNSGSSLSLTSTLIWLLMGLAILVHQVWWGIL
;
A
#
# COMPACT_ATOMS: atom_id res chain seq x y z
N GLU A 1 -11.18 -11.90 17.99
CA GLU A 1 -12.35 -11.70 17.09
C GLU A 1 -12.50 -10.26 16.59
N TRP A 2 -12.57 -9.25 17.48
CA TRP A 2 -12.68 -7.84 17.06
C TRP A 2 -11.48 -7.36 16.24
N GLY A 3 -10.24 -7.65 16.69
CA GLY A 3 -9.02 -7.38 15.91
C GLY A 3 -9.07 -8.06 14.55
N THR A 4 -9.42 -9.35 14.51
CA THR A 4 -9.64 -10.10 13.27
C THR A 4 -10.64 -9.42 12.33
N ARG A 5 -11.77 -8.92 12.83
CA ARG A 5 -12.79 -8.25 11.99
C ARG A 5 -12.34 -6.88 11.48
N ARG A 6 -11.59 -6.06 12.24
CA ARG A 6 -11.18 -4.71 11.78
C ARG A 6 -10.00 -4.72 10.81
N VAL A 7 -9.01 -5.60 11.02
CA VAL A 7 -7.95 -5.93 10.05
C VAL A 7 -8.56 -6.14 8.67
N ASN A 8 -9.62 -6.94 8.63
CA ASN A 8 -10.29 -7.39 7.40
C ASN A 8 -10.99 -6.30 6.58
N TYR A 9 -11.40 -5.17 7.18
CA TYR A 9 -12.19 -4.13 6.50
C TYR A 9 -11.39 -2.90 6.10
N LEU A 10 -10.38 -2.54 6.91
CA LEU A 10 -9.60 -1.33 6.70
C LEU A 10 -8.24 -1.60 6.04
N GLY A 11 -7.83 -2.87 5.95
CA GLY A 11 -6.54 -3.23 5.37
C GLY A 11 -5.36 -2.87 6.28
N LEU A 12 -5.58 -2.93 7.60
CA LEU A 12 -4.60 -2.59 8.61
C LEU A 12 -3.96 -3.87 9.16
N SER A 13 -2.74 -3.77 9.70
CA SER A 13 -2.07 -4.88 10.35
C SER A 13 -2.83 -5.36 11.59
N ALA A 14 -2.60 -6.64 11.94
CA ALA A 14 -3.16 -7.25 13.14
C ALA A 14 -2.69 -6.53 14.41
N ASP A 15 -1.42 -6.10 14.44
CA ASP A 15 -0.83 -5.42 15.58
C ASP A 15 -1.46 -4.05 15.81
N PHE A 16 -1.64 -3.25 14.75
CA PHE A 16 -2.31 -1.96 14.89
C PHE A 16 -3.78 -2.15 15.30
N SER A 17 -4.46 -3.14 14.72
CA SER A 17 -5.85 -3.44 15.08
C SER A 17 -5.99 -3.88 16.55
N LEU A 18 -5.03 -4.64 17.07
CA LEU A 18 -4.95 -5.01 18.49
C LEU A 18 -4.64 -3.78 19.36
N PHE A 19 -3.69 -2.93 18.95
CA PHE A 19 -3.38 -1.68 19.64
C PHE A 19 -4.62 -0.78 19.78
N VAL A 20 -5.37 -0.56 18.69
CA VAL A 20 -6.60 0.24 18.71
C VAL A 20 -7.66 -0.40 19.60
N TRP A 21 -7.76 -1.73 19.60
CA TRP A 21 -8.67 -2.46 20.49
C TRP A 21 -8.30 -2.21 21.96
N GLU A 22 -7.03 -2.39 22.32
CA GLU A 22 -6.54 -2.19 23.68
C GLU A 22 -6.72 -0.74 24.15
N ASP A 23 -6.39 0.25 23.33
CA ASP A 23 -6.57 1.67 23.68
C ASP A 23 -8.04 1.98 23.99
N GLN A 24 -8.96 1.47 23.18
CA GLN A 24 -10.40 1.66 23.38
C GLN A 24 -10.91 0.99 24.66
N HIS A 25 -10.40 -0.20 25.01
CA HIS A 25 -10.87 -0.98 26.15
C HIS A 25 -10.18 -0.60 27.47
N ARG A 26 -8.95 -0.07 27.44
CA ARG A 26 -8.31 0.55 28.62
C ARG A 26 -9.09 1.78 29.11
N LYS A 27 -9.74 2.51 28.20
CA LYS A 27 -10.49 3.72 28.50
C LYS A 27 -11.94 3.46 28.95
N SER A 28 -12.52 2.29 28.68
CA SER A 28 -13.81 1.90 29.25
C SER A 28 -14.07 0.40 29.20
N CYS A 29 -14.53 -0.18 30.32
CA CYS A 29 -15.21 -1.48 30.33
C CYS A 29 -16.67 -1.38 29.84
N LEU A 30 -17.00 -0.39 29.01
CA LEU A 30 -18.37 -0.19 28.54
C LEU A 30 -18.70 -1.19 27.44
N SER A 31 -19.89 -1.80 27.55
CA SER A 31 -20.44 -2.64 26.49
C SER A 31 -20.47 -1.84 25.18
N LEU A 32 -20.14 -2.52 24.08
CA LEU A 32 -20.18 -2.00 22.70
C LEU A 32 -21.52 -1.34 22.32
N ASP A 33 -22.59 -1.54 23.10
CA ASP A 33 -23.95 -1.08 22.82
C ASP A 33 -24.25 0.39 23.18
N ASN A 34 -23.47 1.06 24.04
CA ASN A 34 -23.94 2.35 24.62
C ASN A 34 -23.13 3.62 24.29
N SER A 35 -22.06 3.55 23.48
CA SER A 35 -21.21 4.73 23.22
C SER A 35 -21.22 5.27 21.79
N TYR A 36 -21.88 4.59 20.84
CA TYR A 36 -22.14 5.18 19.51
C TYR A 36 -23.37 6.09 19.55
N ASN A 37 -23.29 7.17 20.33
CA ASN A 37 -24.03 8.39 19.96
C ASN A 37 -23.34 8.93 18.71
N VAL A 38 -23.86 8.52 17.55
CA VAL A 38 -23.38 8.86 16.20
C VAL A 38 -23.67 10.34 15.91
N THR A 39 -22.92 11.21 16.54
CA THR A 39 -22.71 12.60 16.08
C THR A 39 -21.25 12.88 15.79
N THR A 40 -20.37 11.88 15.93
CA THR A 40 -18.96 12.02 15.55
C THR A 40 -18.90 12.32 14.06
N THR A 41 -18.41 13.50 13.72
CA THR A 41 -18.27 13.90 12.33
C THR A 41 -17.22 13.01 11.66
N ARG A 42 -17.29 12.88 10.33
CA ARG A 42 -16.30 12.13 9.55
C ARG A 42 -14.86 12.58 9.87
N ASP A 43 -14.69 13.87 10.12
CA ASP A 43 -13.40 14.49 10.40
C ASP A 43 -12.88 14.14 11.81
N GLU A 44 -13.76 14.08 12.82
CA GLU A 44 -13.38 13.60 14.16
C GLU A 44 -12.97 12.12 14.13
N TYR A 45 -13.68 11.28 13.38
CA TYR A 45 -13.30 9.88 13.21
C TYR A 45 -11.95 9.75 12.50
N LYS A 46 -11.74 10.51 11.42
CA LYS A 46 -10.47 10.56 10.68
C LYS A 46 -9.33 11.02 11.59
N SER A 47 -9.51 12.11 12.32
CA SER A 47 -8.51 12.67 13.23
C SER A 47 -8.13 11.67 14.33
N GLY A 48 -9.12 11.09 15.03
CA GLY A 48 -8.84 10.12 16.09
C GLY A 48 -8.26 8.80 15.57
N PHE A 49 -8.51 8.45 14.31
CA PHE A 49 -7.85 7.31 13.67
C PHE A 49 -6.37 7.58 13.39
N VAL A 50 -6.06 8.72 12.77
CA VAL A 50 -4.66 9.13 12.50
C VAL A 50 -3.89 9.32 13.80
N GLU A 51 -4.51 9.88 14.84
CA GLU A 51 -3.90 10.02 16.17
C GLU A 51 -3.46 8.66 16.74
N ARG A 52 -4.33 7.66 16.70
CA ARG A 52 -3.98 6.31 17.15
C ARG A 52 -2.89 5.68 16.28
N LEU A 53 -2.92 5.92 14.97
CA LEU A 53 -1.88 5.42 14.07
C LEU A 53 -0.52 6.06 14.39
N VAL A 54 -0.47 7.37 14.62
CA VAL A 54 0.74 8.06 15.07
C VAL A 54 1.24 7.47 16.39
N GLN A 55 0.37 7.32 17.39
CA GLN A 55 0.75 6.73 18.69
C GLN A 55 1.31 5.31 18.53
N PHE A 56 0.68 4.49 17.68
CA PHE A 56 1.17 3.15 17.37
C PHE A 56 2.55 3.18 16.72
N CYS A 57 2.79 4.10 15.80
CA CYS A 57 4.04 4.26 15.05
C CYS A 57 5.13 5.05 15.79
N GLN A 58 4.87 5.53 17.01
CA GLN A 58 5.89 6.23 17.81
C GLN A 58 6.96 5.27 18.37
N THR A 59 6.66 3.97 18.48
CA THR A 59 7.68 2.98 18.86
C THR A 59 8.63 2.73 17.68
N GLU A 60 9.92 2.58 17.97
CA GLU A 60 10.94 2.35 16.92
C GLU A 60 10.69 1.05 16.15
N GLU A 61 10.26 -0.01 16.85
CA GLU A 61 9.92 -1.30 16.27
C GLU A 61 8.77 -1.17 15.26
N ASN A 62 7.62 -0.60 15.66
CA ASN A 62 6.48 -0.46 14.74
C ASN A 62 6.82 0.47 13.57
N ARG A 63 7.51 1.58 13.83
CA ARG A 63 7.92 2.52 12.78
C ARG A 63 8.74 1.86 11.69
N THR A 64 9.61 0.93 12.06
CA THR A 64 10.58 0.31 11.14
C THR A 64 10.09 -0.99 10.52
N THR A 65 9.14 -1.69 11.15
CA THR A 65 8.72 -3.02 10.72
C THR A 65 7.25 -3.12 10.33
N ASN A 66 6.39 -2.18 10.78
CA ASN A 66 4.96 -2.28 10.55
C ASN A 66 4.53 -1.47 9.31
N LEU A 67 3.86 -2.18 8.41
CA LEU A 67 3.34 -1.67 7.14
C LEU A 67 2.37 -0.49 7.28
N ASP A 68 1.59 -0.44 8.37
CA ASP A 68 0.67 0.68 8.61
C ASP A 68 1.43 2.00 8.88
N CYS A 69 2.70 1.90 9.30
CA CYS A 69 3.54 3.04 9.62
C CYS A 69 4.34 3.57 8.44
N PHE A 70 4.53 2.79 7.37
CA PHE A 70 5.42 3.17 6.26
C PHE A 70 4.89 4.36 5.45
N ASP A 71 3.58 4.45 5.27
CA ASP A 71 2.94 5.54 4.52
C ASP A 71 2.67 6.79 5.37
N LEU A 72 2.78 6.66 6.69
CA LEU A 72 2.42 7.72 7.63
C LEU A 72 3.23 9.02 7.42
N PRO A 73 4.55 8.99 7.14
CA PRO A 73 5.31 10.20 6.85
C PRO A 73 4.78 10.97 5.63
N GLU A 74 4.50 10.30 4.50
CA GLU A 74 3.97 10.94 3.29
C GLU A 74 2.56 11.48 3.54
N LEU A 75 1.72 10.73 4.25
CA LEU A 75 0.37 11.16 4.64
C LEU A 75 0.42 12.43 5.50
N CYS A 76 1.22 12.43 6.56
CA CYS A 76 1.33 13.55 7.49
C CYS A 76 2.03 14.77 6.89
N THR A 77 2.93 14.59 5.93
CA THR A 77 3.63 15.71 5.30
C THR A 77 2.77 16.42 4.26
N TYR A 78 2.04 15.67 3.42
CA TYR A 78 1.39 16.26 2.24
C TYR A 78 -0.12 16.15 2.21
N SER A 79 -0.70 15.12 2.85
CA SER A 79 -2.15 14.87 2.76
C SER A 79 -2.93 15.42 3.95
N MET A 80 -2.32 15.45 5.14
CA MET A 80 -2.97 15.82 6.39
C MET A 80 -2.06 16.61 7.36
N PRO A 81 -1.29 17.61 6.88
CA PRO A 81 -0.36 18.36 7.73
C PRO A 81 -1.05 19.15 8.85
N GLU A 82 -2.35 19.41 8.74
CA GLU A 82 -3.14 20.14 9.72
C GLU A 82 -3.50 19.32 10.96
N LEU A 83 -3.35 17.99 10.93
CA LEU A 83 -3.73 17.14 12.06
C LEU A 83 -2.69 17.29 13.19
N PRO A 84 -3.09 17.62 14.44
CA PRO A 84 -2.15 17.77 15.55
C PRO A 84 -1.26 16.55 15.78
N ALA A 85 -1.80 15.35 15.60
CA ALA A 85 -1.03 14.11 15.71
C ALA A 85 0.14 14.04 14.73
N CYS A 86 0.01 14.60 13.53
CA CYS A 86 1.11 14.62 12.55
C CYS A 86 2.28 15.50 13.00
N ALA A 87 2.04 16.51 13.84
CA ALA A 87 3.12 17.30 14.44
C ALA A 87 3.90 16.54 15.52
N GLU A 88 3.30 15.50 16.11
CA GLU A 88 3.94 14.62 17.11
C GLU A 88 4.66 13.42 16.48
N LEU A 89 4.53 13.23 15.15
CA LEU A 89 5.21 12.15 14.46
C LEU A 89 6.72 12.43 14.46
N ASN A 90 7.48 11.61 15.19
CA ASN A 90 8.93 11.64 15.12
C ASN A 90 9.39 11.17 13.73
N MET A 91 9.64 12.12 12.83
CA MET A 91 9.97 11.90 11.41
C MET A 91 11.38 11.36 11.17
N ALA A 92 11.90 10.50 12.05
CA ALA A 92 13.13 9.76 11.77
C ALA A 92 13.04 8.99 10.43
N ALA A 93 11.83 8.56 10.04
CA ALA A 93 11.53 8.09 8.70
C ALA A 93 11.08 9.27 7.82
N LEU A 94 11.88 9.59 6.81
CA LEU A 94 11.53 10.59 5.80
C LEU A 94 10.51 10.01 4.80
N PRO A 95 9.54 10.81 4.32
CA PRO A 95 8.69 10.42 3.20
C PRO A 95 9.52 10.09 1.96
N LEU A 96 9.13 9.08 1.17
CA LEU A 96 9.85 8.71 -0.05
C LEU A 96 10.04 9.92 -0.98
N SER A 97 9.03 10.78 -1.13
CA SER A 97 9.17 12.00 -1.92
C SER A 97 10.30 12.91 -1.43
N ALA A 98 10.46 13.06 -0.11
CA ALA A 98 11.54 13.84 0.49
C ALA A 98 12.91 13.19 0.23
N LYS A 99 13.01 11.85 0.27
CA LYS A 99 14.24 11.12 -0.06
C LYS A 99 14.64 11.33 -1.53
N LEU A 100 13.68 11.21 -2.45
CA LEU A 100 13.89 11.43 -3.89
C LEU A 100 14.36 12.87 -4.18
N TRP A 101 13.72 13.86 -3.57
CA TRP A 101 14.14 15.26 -3.70
C TRP A 101 15.44 15.59 -2.97
N ALA A 102 15.81 14.84 -1.93
CA ALA A 102 17.09 15.01 -1.27
C ALA A 102 18.23 14.55 -2.18
N GLU A 103 18.09 13.41 -2.84
CA GLU A 103 19.08 12.93 -3.83
C GLU A 103 19.23 13.88 -5.01
N ALA A 104 18.11 14.30 -5.60
CA ALA A 104 18.15 15.18 -6.76
C ALA A 104 18.74 16.57 -6.42
N ARG A 105 18.51 17.09 -5.19
CA ARG A 105 19.07 18.37 -4.75
C ARG A 105 20.53 18.29 -4.34
N ASP A 106 20.98 17.19 -3.72
CA ASP A 106 22.41 17.01 -3.39
C ASP A 106 23.25 16.87 -4.67
N ALA A 107 22.64 16.39 -5.76
CA ALA A 107 23.26 16.32 -7.08
C ALA A 107 23.30 17.66 -7.85
N ASP A 108 22.49 18.64 -7.48
CA ASP A 108 22.41 20.00 -8.06
C ASP A 108 23.14 20.97 -7.14
N ALA A 109 24.47 20.92 -7.20
CA ALA A 109 25.35 21.51 -6.20
C ALA A 109 25.30 23.04 -6.21
N ASP A 110 25.04 23.66 -7.36
CA ASP A 110 24.91 25.11 -7.49
C ASP A 110 23.45 25.61 -7.46
N SER A 111 22.48 24.70 -7.40
CA SER A 111 21.04 24.97 -7.33
C SER A 111 20.50 25.72 -8.55
N ASP A 112 21.08 25.51 -9.73
CA ASP A 112 20.57 26.07 -10.99
C ASP A 112 19.37 25.30 -11.57
N GLY A 113 19.04 24.15 -10.97
CA GLY A 113 17.94 23.28 -11.37
C GLY A 113 18.32 22.23 -12.42
N THR A 114 19.62 22.11 -12.74
CA THR A 114 20.17 21.21 -13.75
C THR A 114 21.40 20.49 -13.22
N ILE A 115 21.34 19.16 -13.16
CA ILE A 115 22.45 18.32 -12.69
C ILE A 115 23.39 18.01 -13.84
N THR A 116 24.61 18.50 -13.76
CA THR A 116 25.68 18.28 -14.75
C THR A 116 26.56 17.08 -14.38
N GLY A 117 27.33 16.59 -15.37
CA GLY A 117 28.31 15.53 -15.13
C GLY A 117 29.39 15.94 -14.13
N THR A 118 29.80 17.22 -14.14
CA THR A 118 30.79 17.77 -13.21
C THR A 118 30.27 17.79 -11.78
N GLU A 119 29.03 18.22 -11.54
CA GLU A 119 28.45 18.18 -10.20
C GLU A 119 28.31 16.76 -9.68
N MET A 120 27.95 15.81 -10.54
CA MET A 120 27.91 14.40 -10.16
C MET A 120 29.31 13.85 -9.86
N GLU A 121 30.34 14.22 -10.62
CA GLU A 121 31.74 13.89 -10.32
C GLU A 121 32.17 14.42 -8.95
N GLU A 122 31.86 15.69 -8.67
CA GLU A 122 32.16 16.33 -7.39
C GLU A 122 31.39 15.70 -6.23
N LEU A 123 30.10 15.40 -6.43
CA LEU A 123 29.28 14.68 -5.45
C LEU A 123 29.92 13.33 -5.14
N LEU A 124 30.20 12.50 -6.15
CA LEU A 124 30.82 11.20 -5.90
C LEU A 124 32.19 11.33 -5.24
N ALA A 125 33.02 12.31 -5.64
CA ALA A 125 34.33 12.54 -5.03
C ALA A 125 34.25 12.98 -3.56
N SER A 126 33.21 13.75 -3.21
CA SER A 126 32.99 14.20 -1.83
C SER A 126 32.47 13.08 -0.92
N ARG A 127 31.74 12.10 -1.48
CA ARG A 127 31.08 11.03 -0.73
C ARG A 127 31.86 9.72 -0.71
N PHE A 128 32.66 9.48 -1.73
CA PHE A 128 33.44 8.27 -1.90
C PHE A 128 34.92 8.63 -2.03
N ASN A 129 35.76 8.01 -1.19
CA ASN A 129 37.21 8.25 -1.19
C ASN A 129 37.90 7.83 -2.50
N ASP A 130 37.23 7.06 -3.36
CA ASP A 130 37.70 6.63 -4.68
C ASP A 130 36.52 6.65 -5.65
N THR A 131 36.57 7.53 -6.66
CA THR A 131 35.55 7.65 -7.71
C THR A 131 35.89 6.87 -8.97
N SER A 132 37.10 6.30 -9.04
CA SER A 132 37.54 5.57 -10.23
C SER A 132 36.82 4.24 -10.38
N CYS A 133 36.34 3.66 -9.26
CA CYS A 133 35.51 2.47 -9.30
C CYS A 133 34.67 2.26 -8.03
N LEU A 134 33.38 2.59 -8.08
CA LEU A 134 32.46 2.28 -6.99
C LEU A 134 31.94 0.86 -7.14
N THR A 135 32.19 0.00 -6.15
CA THR A 135 31.59 -1.34 -6.11
C THR A 135 30.13 -1.27 -5.65
N MET A 136 29.34 -2.31 -5.97
CA MET A 136 27.94 -2.40 -5.55
C MET A 136 27.77 -2.24 -4.02
N SER A 137 28.64 -2.87 -3.22
CA SER A 137 28.56 -2.77 -1.76
C SER A 137 28.83 -1.34 -1.29
N MET A 138 29.91 -0.71 -1.80
CA MET A 138 30.24 0.67 -1.45
C MET A 138 29.10 1.63 -1.78
N TRP A 139 28.54 1.48 -2.99
CA TRP A 139 27.39 2.25 -3.45
C TRP A 139 26.17 2.00 -2.56
N ALA A 140 25.70 0.76 -2.45
CA ALA A 140 24.49 0.43 -1.70
C ALA A 140 24.59 0.86 -0.24
N ASP A 141 25.73 0.67 0.42
CA ASP A 141 25.88 1.04 1.83
C ASP A 141 25.93 2.57 2.02
N SER A 142 26.72 3.27 1.20
CA SER A 142 26.94 4.71 1.38
C SER A 142 25.77 5.53 0.83
N TRP A 143 25.33 5.24 -0.39
CA TRP A 143 24.27 5.97 -1.08
C TRP A 143 22.93 5.82 -0.37
N SER A 144 22.56 4.60 0.03
CA SER A 144 21.29 4.37 0.71
C SER A 144 21.27 5.04 2.09
N LYS A 145 22.40 5.05 2.80
CA LYS A 145 22.53 5.77 4.07
C LYS A 145 22.43 7.29 3.91
N MET A 146 22.99 7.86 2.84
CA MET A 146 22.92 9.32 2.59
C MET A 146 21.49 9.81 2.43
N TYR A 147 20.65 9.04 1.74
CA TYR A 147 19.28 9.45 1.43
C TYR A 147 18.22 8.71 2.25
N ASN A 148 18.64 7.98 3.29
CA ASN A 148 17.79 7.16 4.15
C ASN A 148 16.91 6.17 3.35
N LEU A 149 17.46 5.62 2.26
CA LEU A 149 16.83 4.58 1.44
C LEU A 149 17.29 3.19 1.93
N SER A 150 16.53 2.16 1.57
CA SER A 150 16.93 0.78 1.82
C SER A 150 18.12 0.37 0.93
N PRO A 151 19.08 -0.43 1.44
CA PRO A 151 20.19 -0.96 0.65
C PRO A 151 19.77 -1.68 -0.63
N GLU A 152 18.61 -2.35 -0.60
CA GLU A 152 17.99 -3.04 -1.73
C GLU A 152 17.72 -2.08 -2.90
N VAL A 153 17.21 -0.87 -2.61
CA VAL A 153 17.03 0.19 -3.62
C VAL A 153 18.39 0.59 -4.20
N GLY A 154 19.40 0.78 -3.35
CA GLY A 154 20.75 1.12 -3.79
C GLY A 154 21.37 0.05 -4.70
N GLN A 155 21.20 -1.23 -4.36
CA GLN A 155 21.69 -2.36 -5.16
C GLN A 155 20.96 -2.46 -6.50
N PHE A 156 19.63 -2.33 -6.49
CA PHE A 156 18.84 -2.38 -7.73
C PHE A 156 19.22 -1.20 -8.64
N TYR A 157 19.32 0.01 -8.09
CA TYR A 157 19.70 1.19 -8.86
C TYR A 157 21.12 1.08 -9.43
N TYR A 158 22.06 0.55 -8.65
CA TYR A 158 23.41 0.23 -9.14
C TYR A 158 23.38 -0.69 -10.37
N GLY A 159 22.55 -1.74 -10.33
CA GLY A 159 22.39 -2.69 -11.42
C GLY A 159 21.85 -2.06 -12.71
N GLU A 160 21.00 -1.05 -12.59
CA GLU A 160 20.47 -0.29 -13.74
C GLU A 160 21.53 0.64 -14.37
N LEU A 161 22.49 1.12 -13.56
CA LEU A 161 23.56 2.01 -14.02
C LEU A 161 24.74 1.23 -14.63
N VAL A 162 25.18 0.14 -14.01
CA VAL A 162 26.40 -0.58 -14.40
C VAL A 162 26.15 -1.58 -15.51
N ARG A 163 26.74 -1.35 -16.69
CA ARG A 163 26.49 -2.19 -17.88
C ARG A 163 27.46 -3.35 -18.08
N ASN A 164 28.75 -3.23 -17.74
CA ASN A 164 29.74 -4.23 -18.20
C ASN A 164 30.94 -4.54 -17.29
N TRP A 165 31.14 -3.88 -16.14
CA TRP A 165 32.43 -3.93 -15.43
C TRP A 165 32.37 -4.11 -13.90
N ASN A 166 31.20 -4.46 -13.34
CA ASN A 166 30.98 -4.55 -11.88
C ASN A 166 31.45 -3.31 -11.10
N CYS A 167 31.48 -2.17 -11.77
CA CYS A 167 32.11 -0.95 -11.34
C CYS A 167 31.26 0.21 -11.86
N LEU A 168 30.88 1.12 -10.96
CA LEU A 168 30.16 2.33 -11.31
C LEU A 168 31.14 3.50 -11.38
N GLU A 169 31.25 4.09 -12.56
CA GLU A 169 31.94 5.35 -12.82
C GLU A 169 30.92 6.44 -13.19
N VAL A 170 31.31 7.72 -13.14
CA VAL A 170 30.39 8.82 -13.50
C VAL A 170 29.92 8.73 -14.94
N LYS A 171 30.78 8.25 -15.84
CA LYS A 171 30.43 8.03 -17.25
C LYS A 171 29.27 7.03 -17.43
N ASP A 172 29.07 6.10 -16.48
CA ASP A 172 27.98 5.12 -16.53
C ASP A 172 26.62 5.75 -16.21
N MET A 173 26.60 6.90 -15.51
CA MET A 173 25.37 7.63 -15.20
C MET A 173 24.75 8.34 -16.41
N ASN A 174 25.46 8.39 -17.54
CA ASN A 174 24.97 8.89 -18.82
C ASN A 174 24.33 10.29 -18.76
N ILE A 175 24.93 11.19 -17.97
CA ILE A 175 24.48 12.58 -17.83
C ILE A 175 24.87 13.35 -19.11
N PRO A 176 23.91 13.95 -19.85
CA PRO A 176 24.21 14.76 -21.02
C PRO A 176 25.09 15.97 -20.67
N TYR A 177 25.82 16.51 -21.65
CA TYR A 177 26.63 17.72 -21.44
C TYR A 177 25.78 18.93 -21.01
N ALA A 178 24.53 19.01 -21.47
CA ALA A 178 23.58 20.05 -21.05
C ALA A 178 22.99 19.81 -19.65
N GLY A 179 23.37 18.71 -18.99
CA GLY A 179 22.83 18.26 -17.71
C GLY A 179 21.43 17.63 -17.81
N VAL A 180 20.91 17.25 -16.64
CA VAL A 180 19.58 16.66 -16.45
C VAL A 180 18.79 17.54 -15.47
N PRO A 181 17.57 17.99 -15.80
CA PRO A 181 16.75 18.73 -14.85
C PRO A 181 16.56 17.96 -13.53
N VAL A 182 16.58 18.66 -12.39
CA VAL A 182 16.44 18.03 -11.05
C VAL A 182 15.19 17.15 -10.93
N ILE A 183 14.06 17.60 -11.49
CA ILE A 183 12.81 16.82 -11.49
C ILE A 183 12.95 15.52 -12.28
N GLU A 184 13.73 15.52 -13.36
CA GLU A 184 13.98 14.33 -14.18
C GLU A 184 14.87 13.35 -13.42
N ARG A 185 15.85 13.83 -12.65
CA ARG A 185 16.64 12.96 -11.76
C ARG A 185 15.77 12.26 -10.72
N ALA A 186 14.92 13.00 -10.01
CA ALA A 186 13.98 12.42 -9.05
C ALA A 186 13.02 11.43 -9.75
N SER A 187 12.60 11.72 -10.98
CA SER A 187 11.77 10.84 -11.81
C SER A 187 12.45 9.53 -12.14
N ILE A 188 13.73 9.55 -12.55
CA ILE A 188 14.50 8.34 -12.88
C ILE A 188 14.57 7.41 -11.66
N LEU A 189 14.93 7.95 -10.50
CA LEU A 189 15.02 7.14 -9.28
C LEU A 189 13.65 6.58 -8.88
N LEU A 190 12.57 7.36 -8.99
CA LEU A 190 11.22 6.88 -8.74
C LEU A 190 10.82 5.75 -9.72
N GLU A 191 11.16 5.88 -11.00
CA GLU A 191 10.90 4.83 -12.01
C GLU A 191 11.70 3.55 -11.71
N THR A 192 12.95 3.68 -11.24
CA THR A 192 13.75 2.55 -10.76
C THR A 192 13.06 1.84 -9.59
N ILE A 193 12.60 2.59 -8.58
CA ILE A 193 11.90 2.02 -7.42
C ILE A 193 10.60 1.34 -7.86
N ILE A 194 9.79 1.98 -8.71
CA ILE A 194 8.58 1.36 -9.27
C ILE A 194 8.94 0.04 -9.97
N THR A 195 9.94 0.03 -10.85
CA THR A 195 10.36 -1.17 -11.57
C THR A 195 10.81 -2.28 -10.61
N MET A 196 11.55 -1.94 -9.56
CA MET A 196 11.97 -2.89 -8.52
C MET A 196 10.75 -3.51 -7.81
N CYS A 197 9.82 -2.68 -7.33
CA CYS A 197 8.65 -3.14 -6.58
C CYS A 197 7.66 -3.93 -7.46
N GLU A 198 7.55 -3.59 -8.74
CA GLU A 198 6.70 -4.32 -9.69
C GLU A 198 7.30 -5.68 -10.10
N LYS A 199 8.62 -5.83 -10.03
CA LYS A 199 9.30 -7.11 -10.32
C LYS A 199 9.09 -8.14 -9.21
N ASP A 200 8.92 -7.69 -7.97
CA ASP A 200 8.64 -8.55 -6.82
C ASP A 200 7.60 -7.90 -5.89
N SER A 201 6.36 -8.39 -5.98
CA SER A 201 5.24 -7.86 -5.21
C SER A 201 5.40 -8.03 -3.69
N THR A 202 6.28 -8.91 -3.22
CA THR A 202 6.53 -9.08 -1.77
C THR A 202 7.22 -7.85 -1.17
N LEU A 203 7.91 -7.05 -1.99
CA LEU A 203 8.61 -5.84 -1.55
C LEU A 203 7.66 -4.76 -1.03
N TYR A 204 6.39 -4.74 -1.47
CA TYR A 204 5.37 -3.87 -0.89
C TYR A 204 5.07 -4.16 0.59
N GLN A 205 5.45 -5.34 1.08
CA GLN A 205 5.28 -5.75 2.47
C GLN A 205 6.55 -5.60 3.31
N THR A 206 7.72 -5.51 2.67
CA THR A 206 9.01 -5.58 3.36
C THR A 206 9.88 -4.35 3.17
N LEU A 207 9.63 -3.53 2.14
CA LEU A 207 10.38 -2.31 1.86
C LEU A 207 9.52 -1.05 2.06
N PRO A 208 9.95 -0.11 2.93
CA PRO A 208 9.24 1.15 3.16
C PRO A 208 9.05 1.99 1.90
N GLU A 209 10.01 1.97 0.96
CA GLU A 209 9.91 2.71 -0.30
C GLU A 209 8.77 2.18 -1.17
N CYS A 210 8.65 0.86 -1.30
CA CYS A 210 7.59 0.24 -2.10
C CYS A 210 6.20 0.53 -1.51
N ALA A 211 6.05 0.44 -0.19
CA ALA A 211 4.80 0.78 0.48
C ALA A 211 4.35 2.22 0.15
N GLN A 212 5.30 3.17 0.18
CA GLN A 212 5.04 4.60 -0.04
C GLN A 212 4.77 5.00 -1.49
N LEU A 213 4.99 4.12 -2.48
CA LEU A 213 4.90 4.46 -3.91
C LEU A 213 3.53 5.04 -4.30
N SER A 214 2.43 4.42 -3.86
CA SER A 214 1.07 4.86 -4.19
C SER A 214 0.78 6.27 -3.67
N SER A 215 1.12 6.51 -2.41
CA SER A 215 0.97 7.81 -1.77
C SER A 215 1.85 8.85 -2.47
N THR A 216 3.15 8.56 -2.61
CA THR A 216 4.15 9.42 -3.28
C THR A 216 3.75 9.81 -4.70
N CYS A 217 3.27 8.85 -5.50
CA CYS A 217 2.84 9.12 -6.86
C CYS A 217 1.56 9.98 -6.92
N ARG A 218 0.68 9.94 -5.93
CA ARG A 218 -0.55 10.73 -5.93
C ARG A 218 -0.34 12.16 -5.45
N THR A 219 0.49 12.33 -4.45
CA THR A 219 0.73 13.60 -3.76
C THR A 219 1.80 14.43 -4.46
N SER A 220 2.95 13.80 -4.76
CA SER A 220 4.18 14.51 -5.07
C SER A 220 4.58 14.41 -6.55
N PHE A 221 4.22 13.31 -7.22
CA PHE A 221 4.72 13.02 -8.58
C PHE A 221 3.64 12.63 -9.60
N ARG A 222 2.40 13.06 -9.37
CA ARG A 222 1.23 12.64 -10.16
C ARG A 222 1.34 12.94 -11.67
N SER A 223 2.08 13.98 -12.04
CA SER A 223 2.26 14.38 -13.43
C SER A 223 3.27 13.49 -14.18
N LEU A 224 4.16 12.79 -13.46
CA LEU A 224 5.21 11.99 -14.06
C LEU A 224 4.64 10.79 -14.82
N PRO A 225 5.15 10.46 -16.02
CA PRO A 225 4.69 9.32 -16.81
C PRO A 225 4.76 8.00 -16.05
N ALA A 226 5.86 7.73 -15.33
CA ALA A 226 6.01 6.51 -14.53
C ALA A 226 4.91 6.38 -13.48
N CYS A 227 4.58 7.47 -12.77
CA CYS A 227 3.48 7.49 -11.80
C CYS A 227 2.10 7.36 -12.44
N LYS A 228 1.86 8.00 -13.60
CA LYS A 228 0.62 7.79 -14.34
C LYS A 228 0.47 6.33 -14.73
N THR A 229 1.49 5.73 -15.34
CA THR A 229 1.48 4.32 -15.72
C THR A 229 1.28 3.42 -14.51
N PHE A 230 1.98 3.68 -13.41
CA PHE A 230 1.87 2.95 -12.16
C PHE A 230 0.45 3.02 -11.56
N LEU A 231 -0.14 4.21 -11.50
CA LEU A 231 -1.48 4.44 -10.95
C LEU A 231 -2.60 3.95 -11.89
N ASP A 232 -2.43 4.13 -13.21
CA ASP A 232 -3.47 3.88 -14.22
C ASP A 232 -3.43 2.44 -14.77
N THR A 233 -2.25 1.80 -14.83
CA THR A 233 -2.01 0.63 -15.69
C THR A 233 -1.54 -0.64 -14.95
N CYS A 234 -0.63 -0.54 -13.97
CA CYS A 234 0.07 -1.74 -13.46
C CYS A 234 0.05 -1.96 -11.94
N GLY A 235 0.49 -1.05 -11.07
CA GLY A 235 0.85 -1.46 -9.71
C GLY A 235 -0.30 -1.94 -8.84
N MET A 236 -1.32 -1.10 -8.68
CA MET A 236 -2.44 -1.42 -7.78
C MET A 236 -3.52 -2.30 -8.44
N ASN A 237 -3.77 -2.13 -9.74
CA ASN A 237 -4.79 -2.91 -10.44
C ASN A 237 -4.33 -4.34 -10.74
N GLN A 238 -3.04 -4.57 -11.06
CA GLN A 238 -2.52 -5.93 -11.18
C GLN A 238 -2.38 -6.58 -9.81
N TYR A 239 -2.00 -5.85 -8.76
CA TYR A 239 -2.04 -6.35 -7.40
C TYR A 239 -3.46 -6.78 -6.99
N VAL A 240 -4.47 -5.91 -7.19
CA VAL A 240 -5.88 -6.28 -6.99
C VAL A 240 -6.28 -7.46 -7.86
N THR A 241 -5.86 -7.51 -9.12
CA THR A 241 -6.17 -8.63 -10.02
C THR A 241 -5.49 -9.93 -9.57
N CYS A 242 -4.26 -9.87 -9.06
CA CYS A 242 -3.51 -10.98 -8.52
C CYS A 242 -4.18 -11.51 -7.25
N ILE A 243 -4.57 -10.62 -6.34
CA ILE A 243 -5.34 -10.97 -5.15
C ILE A 243 -6.72 -11.52 -5.52
N GLN A 244 -7.42 -10.92 -6.49
CA GLN A 244 -8.69 -11.44 -6.99
C GLN A 244 -8.50 -12.84 -7.57
N LYS A 245 -7.45 -13.08 -8.35
CA LYS A 245 -7.12 -14.42 -8.89
C LYS A 245 -6.82 -15.43 -7.78
N LEU A 246 -6.12 -15.02 -6.72
CA LEU A 246 -5.96 -15.83 -5.50
C LEU A 246 -7.32 -16.10 -4.85
N THR A 247 -8.25 -15.15 -4.88
CA THR A 247 -9.62 -15.33 -4.33
C THR A 247 -10.41 -16.41 -5.10
N TYR A 248 -10.08 -16.64 -6.37
CA TYR A 248 -10.74 -17.61 -7.25
C TYR A 248 -9.94 -18.91 -7.46
N GLY A 249 -8.68 -18.99 -7.02
CA GLY A 249 -7.76 -20.10 -7.30
C GLY A 249 -7.18 -20.73 -6.04
N ALA A 250 -7.38 -22.04 -5.89
CA ALA A 250 -6.62 -22.99 -5.05
C ALA A 250 -6.12 -22.51 -3.66
N CYS A 251 -6.86 -21.67 -2.96
CA CYS A 251 -6.65 -21.47 -1.52
C CYS A 251 -7.06 -22.75 -0.80
N VAL A 252 -6.09 -23.41 -0.18
CA VAL A 252 -6.25 -24.78 0.33
C VAL A 252 -6.95 -24.76 1.69
N SER A 253 -6.95 -23.63 2.39
CA SER A 253 -7.63 -23.46 3.68
C SER A 253 -8.56 -22.24 3.73
N ALA A 254 -9.52 -22.28 4.66
CA ALA A 254 -10.34 -21.12 5.00
C ALA A 254 -9.50 -19.96 5.57
N ALA A 255 -8.28 -20.23 6.02
CA ALA A 255 -7.35 -19.23 6.51
C ALA A 255 -6.80 -18.36 5.35
N ASP A 256 -6.28 -19.01 4.32
CA ASP A 256 -5.69 -18.34 3.16
C ASP A 256 -6.74 -17.47 2.44
N GLN A 257 -7.99 -17.94 2.35
CA GLN A 257 -9.08 -17.18 1.74
C GLN A 257 -9.40 -15.86 2.46
N TRP A 258 -9.16 -15.75 3.77
CA TRP A 258 -9.44 -14.50 4.48
C TRP A 258 -8.30 -13.49 4.34
N GLU A 259 -7.04 -13.94 4.36
CA GLU A 259 -5.86 -13.10 4.13
C GLU A 259 -5.94 -12.46 2.75
N ILE A 260 -6.31 -13.26 1.75
CA ILE A 260 -6.51 -12.81 0.37
C ILE A 260 -7.66 -11.79 0.28
N LYS A 261 -8.78 -11.99 0.99
CA LYS A 261 -9.89 -11.02 0.99
C LYS A 261 -9.52 -9.71 1.69
N ALA A 262 -8.75 -9.77 2.78
CA ALA A 262 -8.28 -8.59 3.51
C ALA A 262 -7.33 -7.76 2.66
N GLU A 263 -6.39 -8.42 1.98
CA GLU A 263 -5.46 -7.78 1.06
C GLU A 263 -6.20 -7.18 -0.14
N ALA A 264 -7.25 -7.85 -0.64
CA ALA A 264 -8.08 -7.33 -1.73
C ALA A 264 -8.80 -6.03 -1.30
N ALA A 265 -9.27 -5.98 -0.06
CA ALA A 265 -9.94 -4.81 0.50
C ALA A 265 -8.95 -3.66 0.73
N ARG A 266 -7.76 -3.94 1.29
CA ARG A 266 -6.66 -2.95 1.42
C ARG A 266 -6.33 -2.34 0.07
N ALA A 267 -6.09 -3.20 -0.92
CA ALA A 267 -5.73 -2.78 -2.25
C ALA A 267 -6.83 -1.95 -2.93
N ARG A 268 -8.11 -2.35 -2.82
CA ARG A 268 -9.23 -1.56 -3.35
C ARG A 268 -9.41 -0.21 -2.64
N ASN A 269 -9.21 -0.17 -1.32
CA ASN A 269 -9.32 1.06 -0.53
C ASN A 269 -8.20 2.05 -0.88
N GLN A 270 -6.99 1.53 -1.11
CA GLN A 270 -5.91 2.34 -1.61
C GLN A 270 -6.24 2.88 -3.02
N ILE A 271 -6.93 2.18 -3.91
CA ILE A 271 -7.25 2.68 -5.28
C ILE A 271 -8.34 3.76 -5.31
N LYS A 272 -9.34 3.71 -4.43
CA LYS A 272 -10.49 4.63 -4.52
C LYS A 272 -10.14 6.04 -4.05
N VAL A 273 -10.16 7.00 -4.97
CA VAL A 273 -10.05 8.45 -4.71
C VAL A 273 -11.15 8.98 -3.77
N ASN A 274 -12.27 8.25 -3.66
CA ASN A 274 -13.35 8.51 -2.72
C ASN A 274 -13.65 7.26 -1.88
N CYS A 275 -13.07 7.17 -0.70
CA CYS A 275 -13.40 6.12 0.28
C CYS A 275 -14.87 6.23 0.70
N ARG A 276 -15.73 5.38 0.12
CA ARG A 276 -16.87 4.80 0.83
C ARG A 276 -16.53 3.33 1.03
N ALA A 277 -16.53 2.88 2.28
CA ALA A 277 -16.47 1.45 2.58
C ALA A 277 -17.56 0.77 1.75
N GLU A 278 -17.16 -0.14 0.86
CA GLU A 278 -18.13 -1.02 0.22
C GLU A 278 -18.71 -1.85 1.35
N THR A 279 -20.01 -1.70 1.60
CA THR A 279 -20.74 -2.59 2.47
C THR A 279 -20.55 -3.98 1.90
N VAL A 280 -19.69 -4.80 2.50
CA VAL A 280 -19.69 -6.25 2.27
C VAL A 280 -21.01 -6.70 2.87
N LEU A 281 -22.08 -6.62 2.07
CA LEU A 281 -23.38 -7.10 2.44
C LEU A 281 -23.18 -8.56 2.82
N ALA A 282 -23.37 -8.82 4.11
CA ALA A 282 -23.39 -10.13 4.69
C ALA A 282 -24.48 -10.95 3.98
N SER A 283 -24.08 -11.74 2.98
CA SER A 283 -24.71 -13.03 2.72
C SER A 283 -23.91 -14.11 3.45
N PHE A 284 -23.65 -13.88 4.74
CA PHE A 284 -23.30 -14.96 5.65
C PHE A 284 -24.61 -15.41 6.26
N ASP A 285 -25.31 -16.29 5.54
CA ASP A 285 -26.47 -16.97 6.08
C ASP A 285 -25.96 -17.93 7.17
N LEU A 286 -26.07 -17.47 8.42
CA LEU A 286 -25.72 -18.22 9.63
C LEU A 286 -26.66 -19.40 9.88
N SER A 287 -27.63 -19.67 9.00
CA SER A 287 -28.51 -20.85 9.10
C SER A 287 -27.77 -22.20 9.01
N ASN A 288 -26.53 -22.23 8.51
CA ASN A 288 -25.74 -23.47 8.40
C ASN A 288 -24.83 -23.78 9.60
N TYR A 289 -24.83 -22.96 10.66
CA TYR A 289 -24.09 -23.25 11.90
C TYR A 289 -25.04 -23.64 13.05
N SER A 290 -26.04 -24.46 12.75
CA SER A 290 -26.84 -25.18 13.73
C SER A 290 -26.33 -26.62 13.84
N SER A 291 -25.54 -26.87 14.88
CA SER A 291 -25.41 -28.14 15.61
C SER A 291 -26.01 -29.37 14.94
N ASN A 292 -25.16 -30.15 14.28
CA ASN A 292 -25.47 -31.52 13.90
C ASN A 292 -25.34 -32.41 15.14
N SER A 293 -26.37 -32.40 15.98
CA SER A 293 -26.62 -33.41 17.00
C SER A 293 -28.10 -33.81 16.93
N GLY A 294 -28.36 -34.96 16.29
CA GLY A 294 -29.48 -35.82 16.67
C GLY A 294 -30.86 -35.49 16.12
N SER A 295 -31.25 -36.32 15.16
CA SER A 295 -32.57 -36.97 15.01
C SER A 295 -33.84 -36.19 14.57
N SER A 296 -34.42 -36.74 13.49
CA SER A 296 -35.85 -36.94 13.18
C SER A 296 -36.57 -35.97 12.20
N LEU A 297 -36.77 -36.52 10.99
CA LEU A 297 -37.95 -36.49 10.10
C LEU A 297 -38.97 -35.34 10.20
N SER A 298 -39.16 -34.66 9.06
CA SER A 298 -40.49 -34.45 8.48
C SER A 298 -40.39 -34.04 7.00
N LEU A 299 -40.85 -34.91 6.11
CA LEU A 299 -41.14 -34.60 4.71
C LEU A 299 -42.37 -33.69 4.64
N THR A 300 -42.30 -32.57 3.92
CA THR A 300 -43.38 -32.00 3.06
C THR A 300 -43.01 -30.58 2.60
N SER A 301 -42.39 -30.44 1.43
CA SER A 301 -42.49 -29.16 0.67
C SER A 301 -42.12 -29.29 -0.81
N THR A 302 -41.50 -30.37 -1.25
CA THR A 302 -41.06 -30.56 -2.63
C THR A 302 -42.15 -31.05 -3.60
N LEU A 303 -43.37 -31.32 -3.15
CA LEU A 303 -44.49 -31.71 -4.03
C LEU A 303 -45.36 -30.53 -4.52
N ILE A 304 -45.20 -29.33 -3.96
CA ILE A 304 -46.07 -28.17 -4.28
C ILE A 304 -45.52 -27.36 -5.45
N TRP A 305 -44.20 -27.34 -5.67
CA TRP A 305 -43.60 -26.61 -6.79
C TRP A 305 -43.67 -27.36 -8.13
N LEU A 306 -43.81 -28.69 -8.11
CA LEU A 306 -43.93 -29.51 -9.31
C LEU A 306 -45.35 -29.52 -9.90
N LEU A 307 -46.37 -29.13 -9.12
CA LEU A 307 -47.76 -29.02 -9.58
C LEU A 307 -48.14 -27.62 -10.07
N MET A 308 -47.42 -26.56 -9.67
CA MET A 308 -47.64 -25.20 -10.20
C MET A 308 -46.97 -24.96 -11.57
N GLY A 309 -45.93 -25.72 -11.93
CA GLY A 309 -45.28 -25.62 -13.25
C GLY A 309 -46.07 -26.22 -14.41
N LEU A 310 -46.98 -27.16 -14.15
CA LEU A 310 -47.78 -27.85 -15.18
C LEU A 310 -49.10 -27.12 -15.54
N ALA A 311 -49.56 -26.18 -14.71
CA ALA A 311 -50.77 -25.40 -14.98
C ALA A 311 -50.54 -24.18 -15.90
N ILE A 312 -49.29 -23.68 -15.99
CA ILE A 312 -48.94 -22.50 -16.80
C ILE A 312 -48.66 -22.88 -18.27
N LEU A 313 -48.26 -24.11 -18.55
CA LEU A 313 -48.01 -24.62 -19.91
C LEU A 313 -49.28 -24.98 -20.69
N VAL A 314 -50.41 -25.24 -20.01
CA VAL A 314 -51.70 -25.57 -20.67
C VAL A 314 -52.47 -24.31 -21.08
N HIS A 315 -52.20 -23.14 -20.46
CA HIS A 315 -52.92 -21.91 -20.77
C HIS A 315 -52.34 -21.13 -21.97
N GLN A 316 -51.07 -21.37 -22.34
CA GLN A 316 -50.39 -20.73 -23.47
C GLN A 316 -50.60 -21.45 -24.82
N VAL A 317 -51.09 -22.71 -24.81
CA VAL A 317 -51.37 -23.47 -26.04
C VAL A 317 -52.81 -23.25 -26.55
N TRP A 318 -53.71 -22.72 -25.72
CA TRP A 318 -55.13 -22.55 -26.08
C TRP A 318 -55.50 -21.17 -26.66
N TRP A 319 -54.59 -20.19 -26.62
CA TRP A 319 -54.77 -18.86 -27.23
C TRP A 319 -53.89 -18.60 -28.47
N GLY A 320 -53.17 -19.62 -28.94
CA GLY A 320 -52.35 -19.56 -30.17
C GLY A 320 -52.95 -20.29 -31.38
N ILE A 321 -54.14 -20.88 -31.23
CA ILE A 321 -54.90 -21.54 -32.30
C ILE A 321 -56.38 -21.14 -32.14
N LEU A 322 -56.67 -19.87 -32.40
CA LEU A 322 -57.99 -19.32 -32.77
C LEU A 322 -57.79 -17.92 -33.35
#